data_AF-A0A2D8RW58-F1
#
_entry.id   AF-A0A2D8RW58-F1
#
_cell.length_a   1.000
_cell.length_b   1.000
_cell.length_c   1.000
_cell.angle_alpha   90.00
_cell.angle_beta   90.00
_cell.angle_gamma   90.00
#
_symmetry.space_group_name_H-M   'P 1'
#
loop_
_entity.id
_entity.type
_entity.pdbx_description
1 polymer ?
#
loop_
_entity_poly.entity_id
_entity_poly.type
_entity_poly.pdbx_seq_one_letter_code
_entity_poly.pdbx_strand_id
1 'polypeptide(L)'
;MKKTIAILGMAAGAAMMLSSAASALDSSFDAMSKAGTHKFYVWCTGGADSEQTAEGANAKEAQATLAASAGNNCWPVWQGLEG
;
A
#
# COMPACT_ATOMS: atom_id res chain seq x y z
N MET A 1 46.37 21.00 8.92
CA MET A 1 46.19 19.86 9.85
C MET A 1 44.82 19.26 9.62
N LYS A 2 44.80 17.93 9.42
CA LYS A 2 43.74 16.91 9.62
C LYS A 2 42.31 17.14 9.08
N LYS A 3 41.98 16.25 8.15
CA LYS A 3 40.65 15.86 7.66
C LYS A 3 39.82 15.27 8.80
N THR A 4 38.64 15.82 9.07
CA THR A 4 37.64 15.31 10.01
C THR A 4 36.33 16.05 9.71
N ILE A 5 35.15 15.47 9.49
CA ILE A 5 34.60 14.12 9.63
C ILE A 5 33.43 14.09 8.62
N ALA A 6 33.54 13.24 7.60
CA ALA A 6 32.44 12.91 6.69
C ALA A 6 31.89 11.53 7.10
N ILE A 7 31.31 11.41 8.30
CA ILE A 7 30.73 10.15 8.79
C ILE A 7 29.54 10.43 9.72
N LEU A 8 28.53 11.14 9.23
CA LEU A 8 27.21 11.18 9.89
C LEU A 8 26.03 11.01 8.91
N GLY A 9 26.29 10.93 7.59
CA GLY A 9 25.24 10.76 6.59
C GLY A 9 24.77 9.32 6.37
N MET A 10 25.47 8.30 6.89
CA MET A 10 25.16 6.90 6.61
C MET A 10 24.16 6.27 7.58
N ALA A 11 23.93 6.85 8.75
CA ALA A 11 22.96 6.32 9.72
C ALA A 11 21.51 6.65 9.33
N ALA A 12 21.27 7.76 8.63
CA ALA A 12 19.92 8.11 8.15
C ALA A 12 19.47 7.24 6.95
N GLY A 13 20.41 6.71 6.17
CA GLY A 13 20.10 5.80 5.04
C GLY A 13 19.60 4.43 5.50
N ALA A 14 20.03 3.95 6.67
CA ALA A 14 19.58 2.67 7.22
C ALA A 14 18.16 2.74 7.82
N ALA A 15 17.73 3.90 8.32
CA ALA A 15 16.35 4.09 8.80
C ALA A 15 15.33 4.11 7.65
N MET A 16 15.75 4.51 6.45
CA MET A 16 14.96 4.42 5.21
C MET A 16 14.91 3.01 4.62
N MET A 17 15.60 2.01 5.21
CA MET A 17 15.53 0.59 4.78
C MET A 17 14.60 -0.24 5.68
N LEU A 18 14.08 0.34 6.77
CA LEU A 18 12.90 -0.17 7.49
C LEU A 18 11.59 0.27 6.81
N SER A 19 11.74 1.05 5.74
CA SER A 19 10.73 1.47 4.80
C SER A 19 10.25 0.24 4.04
N SER A 20 9.11 -0.29 4.48
CA SER A 20 8.38 -1.35 3.75
C SER A 20 9.15 -2.67 3.71
N ALA A 21 8.84 -3.57 4.64
CA ALA A 21 8.86 -4.98 4.27
C ALA A 21 7.93 -5.11 3.06
N ALA A 22 8.50 -5.05 1.84
CA ALA A 22 7.77 -5.17 0.60
C ALA A 22 7.34 -6.63 0.49
N SER A 23 6.30 -6.99 1.24
CA SER A 23 5.57 -8.21 1.03
C SER A 23 5.04 -8.15 -0.40
N ALA A 24 5.46 -9.09 -1.24
CA ALA A 24 4.87 -9.22 -2.57
C ALA A 24 3.41 -9.62 -2.36
N LEU A 25 2.49 -8.72 -2.71
CA LEU A 25 1.06 -9.02 -2.65
C LEU A 25 0.73 -10.15 -3.63
N ASP A 26 -0.18 -11.04 -3.24
CA ASP A 26 -0.70 -12.05 -4.16
C ASP A 26 -1.79 -11.40 -5.04
N SER A 27 -1.40 -10.99 -6.24
CA SER A 27 -2.28 -10.36 -7.24
C SER A 27 -2.90 -11.38 -8.22
N SER A 28 -2.86 -12.67 -7.91
CA SER A 28 -3.45 -13.71 -8.77
C SER A 28 -4.99 -13.64 -8.79
N PHE A 29 -5.62 -14.18 -9.85
CA PHE A 29 -7.09 -14.28 -9.90
C PHE A 29 -7.66 -15.14 -8.76
N ASP A 30 -6.90 -16.16 -8.34
CA ASP A 30 -7.23 -16.98 -7.18
C ASP A 30 -7.27 -16.13 -5.90
N ALA A 31 -6.26 -15.29 -5.67
CA ALA A 31 -6.21 -14.38 -4.53
C ALA A 31 -7.33 -13.34 -4.53
N MET A 32 -7.77 -12.89 -5.70
CA MET A 32 -8.92 -11.98 -5.82
C MET A 32 -10.21 -12.59 -5.26
N SER A 33 -10.35 -13.92 -5.34
CA SER A 33 -11.55 -14.65 -4.94
C SER A 33 -11.50 -15.16 -3.49
N LYS A 34 -10.35 -15.03 -2.81
CA LYS A 34 -10.19 -15.45 -1.41
C LYS A 34 -10.76 -14.43 -0.45
N ALA A 35 -11.23 -14.91 0.69
CA ALA A 35 -11.54 -14.05 1.82
C ALA A 35 -10.25 -13.59 2.52
N GLY A 36 -10.28 -12.38 3.09
CA GLY A 36 -9.22 -11.85 3.93
C GLY A 36 -8.99 -10.35 3.72
N THR A 37 -7.82 -9.89 4.16
CA THR A 37 -7.40 -8.49 4.01
C THR A 37 -6.92 -8.24 2.59
N HIS A 38 -7.63 -7.39 1.85
CA HIS A 38 -7.23 -6.97 0.51
C HIS A 38 -6.61 -5.58 0.54
N LYS A 39 -5.50 -5.39 -0.18
CA LYS A 39 -4.83 -4.10 -0.31
C LYS A 39 -5.24 -3.39 -1.60
N PHE A 40 -5.43 -2.08 -1.51
CA PHE A 40 -5.87 -1.20 -2.59
C PHE A 40 -4.99 0.05 -2.69
N TYR A 41 -4.76 0.48 -3.92
CA TYR A 41 -4.31 1.82 -4.23
C TYR A 41 -5.54 2.67 -4.54
N VAL A 42 -5.82 3.66 -3.71
CA VAL A 42 -6.93 4.60 -3.91
C VAL A 42 -6.39 5.80 -4.67
N TRP A 43 -6.75 5.86 -5.95
CA TRP A 43 -6.42 6.96 -6.83
C TRP A 43 -7.51 8.03 -6.78
N CYS A 44 -7.16 9.28 -6.49
CA CYS A 44 -8.11 10.37 -6.37
C CYS A 44 -7.79 11.52 -7.34
N THR A 45 -8.69 11.80 -8.28
CA THR A 45 -8.53 12.98 -9.15
C THR A 45 -8.66 14.27 -8.33
N GLY A 46 -7.62 15.11 -8.39
CA GLY A 46 -7.58 16.39 -7.67
C GLY A 46 -7.35 16.25 -6.16
N GLY A 47 -7.08 15.04 -5.67
CA GLY A 47 -6.76 14.74 -4.27
C GLY A 47 -5.41 14.06 -4.12
N ALA A 48 -5.10 13.66 -2.89
CA ALA A 48 -3.96 12.79 -2.64
C ALA A 48 -4.37 11.33 -2.85
N ASP A 49 -3.50 10.58 -3.52
CA ASP A 49 -3.63 9.13 -3.59
C ASP A 49 -3.26 8.50 -2.23
N SER A 50 -3.77 7.30 -1.96
CA SER A 50 -3.48 6.58 -0.71
C SER A 50 -3.44 5.08 -0.90
N GLU A 51 -2.77 4.37 0.01
CA GLU A 51 -2.90 2.92 0.14
C GLU A 51 -3.87 2.62 1.28
N GLN A 52 -4.83 1.73 1.03
CA GLN A 52 -5.82 1.33 2.02
C GLN A 52 -6.04 -0.18 1.97
N THR A 53 -6.51 -0.74 3.07
CA THR A 53 -6.87 -2.16 3.18
C THR A 53 -8.32 -2.29 3.58
N ALA A 54 -8.95 -3.38 3.15
CA ALA A 54 -10.30 -3.73 3.55
C ALA A 54 -10.46 -5.25 3.61
N GLU A 55 -11.19 -5.70 4.63
CA GLU A 55 -11.65 -7.08 4.73
C GLU A 55 -12.79 -7.33 3.74
N GLY A 56 -12.85 -8.55 3.21
CA GLY A 56 -13.98 -9.02 2.40
C GLY A 56 -13.96 -10.53 2.22
N ALA A 57 -15.07 -11.11 1.79
CA ALA A 57 -15.09 -12.50 1.33
C ALA A 57 -14.38 -12.68 -0.03
N ASN A 58 -14.11 -11.57 -0.72
CA ASN A 58 -13.32 -11.44 -1.94
C ASN A 58 -12.94 -9.97 -2.15
N ALA A 59 -12.06 -9.72 -3.12
CA ALA A 59 -11.56 -8.38 -3.41
C ALA A 59 -12.68 -7.42 -3.85
N LYS A 60 -13.73 -7.90 -4.52
CA LYS A 60 -14.83 -7.05 -5.00
C LYS A 60 -15.67 -6.52 -3.84
N GLU A 61 -15.94 -7.35 -2.84
CA GLU A 61 -16.63 -6.93 -1.63
C GLU A 61 -15.79 -5.92 -0.84
N ALA A 62 -14.50 -6.20 -0.65
CA ALA A 62 -13.56 -5.29 0.00
C ALA A 62 -13.47 -3.94 -0.74
N GLN A 63 -13.42 -3.97 -2.07
CA GLN A 63 -13.39 -2.77 -2.91
C GLN A 63 -14.67 -1.94 -2.78
N ALA A 64 -15.84 -2.58 -2.73
CA ALA A 64 -17.13 -1.89 -2.57
C ALA A 64 -17.20 -1.14 -1.24
N THR A 65 -16.65 -1.71 -0.16
CA THR A 65 -16.54 -1.04 1.15
C THR A 65 -15.73 0.24 1.07
N LEU A 66 -14.55 0.20 0.43
CA LEU A 66 -13.73 1.40 0.24
C LEU A 66 -14.41 2.41 -0.67
N ALA A 67 -14.96 1.97 -1.80
CA ALA A 67 -15.61 2.84 -2.77
C ALA A 67 -16.81 3.60 -2.18
N ALA A 68 -17.57 2.98 -1.27
CA ALA A 68 -18.67 3.63 -0.57
C ALA A 68 -18.22 4.82 0.30
N SER A 69 -16.98 4.82 0.76
CA SER A 69 -16.39 5.88 1.62
C SER A 69 -15.50 6.88 0.88
N ALA A 70 -14.99 6.53 -0.31
CA ALA A 70 -13.93 7.27 -0.99
C ALA A 70 -14.40 8.56 -1.72
N GLY A 71 -15.70 8.72 -1.96
CA GLY A 71 -16.24 9.87 -2.71
C GLY A 71 -16.10 9.71 -4.23
N ASN A 72 -16.78 10.58 -5.00
CA ASN A 72 -16.97 10.39 -6.45
C ASN A 72 -15.70 10.61 -7.31
N ASN A 73 -14.64 11.17 -6.75
CA ASN A 73 -13.39 11.44 -7.45
C ASN A 73 -12.27 10.46 -7.08
N CYS A 74 -12.59 9.40 -6.32
CA CYS A 74 -11.62 8.41 -5.84
C CYS A 74 -12.00 7.00 -6.28
N TRP A 75 -11.01 6.22 -6.70
CA TRP A 75 -11.17 4.85 -7.17
C TRP A 75 -10.18 3.92 -6.46
N PRO A 76 -10.66 3.02 -5.59
CA PRO A 76 -9.83 1.94 -5.05
C PRO A 76 -9.52 0.93 -6.17
N VAL A 77 -8.24 0.72 -6.44
CA VAL A 77 -7.70 -0.24 -7.41
C VAL A 77 -7.00 -1.35 -6.66
N TRP A 78 -7.49 -2.58 -6.80
CA TRP A 78 -6.97 -3.73 -6.09
C TRP A 78 -5.50 -4.00 -6.44
N GLN A 79 -4.67 -4.22 -5.42
CA GLN A 79 -3.24 -4.49 -5.55
C GLN A 79 -2.89 -5.95 -5.23
N GLY A 80 -3.71 -6.61 -4.41
CA GLY A 80 -3.55 -8.02 -4.07
C GLY A 80 -4.14 -8.37 -2.71
N LEU A 81 -4.09 -9.65 -2.37
CA LEU A 81 -4.36 -10.12 -1.01
C LEU A 81 -3.12 -9.86 -0.14
N GLU A 82 -3.33 -9.30 1.04
CA GLU A 82 -2.29 -9.13 2.04
C GLU A 82 -2.09 -10.47 2.76
N GLY A 83 -0.86 -11.00 2.70
CA GLY A 83 -0.50 -12.36 3.12
C GLY A 83 -0.06 -12.47 4.57
#